data_AF-A0A3R8KI01-F1
#
_entry.id   AF-A0A3R8KI01-F1
#
_cell.length_a   1.000
_cell.length_b   1.000
_cell.length_c   1.000
_cell.angle_alpha   90.00
_cell.angle_beta   90.00
_cell.angle_gamma   90.00
#
_symmetry.space_group_name_H-M   'P 1'
#
loop_
_entity.id
_entity.type
_entity.pdbx_description
1 polymer ?
#
loop_
_entity_poly.entity_id
_entity_poly.type
_entity_poly.pdbx_seq_one_letter_code
_entity_poly.pdbx_strand_id
1 'polypeptide(L)'
;MNSKYCIKCGHKLLATAEFCSSCGAEQTESTVLTEQPATTVPGLVSATKLVLKSAFTIKGYLKRADYWWSYLAAGMLGTITSAIVYTSYSRLILWLAAIALALPTIAMFTATIRRLHDTGRSGHVYWLTLIPIVGPIIVIIWLAQPTNPEGPKKFSNHKTTAPWHNKWWSWGLLAIVTLVIGASFRTAKAAIFEYQYSAALDAANNDHSDQRAAIASSDTNKSSDSATESKDDGHTITLDDSKIKIADSKTYKTTFNDNSWHDSNFKIDNVTIYKTDGSYKGNSSKAKPINGIVKVHMSIKAGHDISTFPDQGTLNTSNGQQVEADLSSSDSLGGDLNTGATKDGNIYFFLPKLDKVSDLTSLRLKWDAHYDTNNYEDDNSHKTFDATLNLK
;
A
#
# COMPACT_ATOMS: atom_id res chain seq x y z
N MET A 1 -12.77 63.49 17.25
CA MET A 1 -13.94 63.24 16.37
C MET A 1 -13.57 62.12 15.41
N ASN A 2 -14.23 60.96 15.50
CA ASN A 2 -13.97 59.85 14.58
C ASN A 2 -14.41 60.25 13.16
N SER A 3 -13.54 60.03 12.18
CA SER A 3 -13.81 60.29 10.76
C SER A 3 -13.57 59.02 9.95
N LYS A 4 -14.40 58.77 8.93
CA LYS A 4 -14.24 57.69 7.95
C LYS A 4 -13.99 58.27 6.55
N TYR A 5 -13.63 57.45 5.58
CA TYR A 5 -13.46 57.87 4.18
C TYR A 5 -14.51 57.20 3.31
N CYS A 6 -15.01 57.92 2.30
CA CYS A 6 -16.01 57.40 1.38
C CYS A 6 -15.48 56.20 0.60
N ILE A 7 -16.24 55.10 0.59
CA ILE A 7 -15.90 53.85 -0.13
C ILE A 7 -15.78 54.02 -1.65
N LYS A 8 -16.33 55.09 -2.23
CA LYS A 8 -16.37 55.33 -3.68
C LYS A 8 -15.39 56.40 -4.15
N CYS A 9 -15.29 57.53 -3.45
CA CYS A 9 -14.48 58.68 -3.88
C CYS A 9 -13.37 59.09 -2.90
N GLY A 10 -13.22 58.42 -1.75
CA GLY A 10 -12.16 58.72 -0.79
C GLY A 10 -12.33 60.04 -0.01
N HIS A 11 -13.45 60.74 -0.15
CA HIS A 11 -13.73 61.97 0.59
C HIS A 11 -13.87 61.70 2.10
N LYS A 12 -13.34 62.57 2.96
CA LYS A 12 -13.42 62.43 4.42
C LYS A 12 -14.84 62.73 4.90
N LEU A 13 -15.40 61.82 5.70
CA LEU A 13 -16.75 61.87 6.23
C LEU A 13 -16.73 61.78 7.75
N LEU A 14 -17.80 62.28 8.37
CA LEU A 14 -18.09 62.01 9.78
C LEU A 14 -18.37 60.52 9.97
N ALA A 15 -17.95 59.94 11.10
CA ALA A 15 -18.10 58.50 11.36
C ALA A 15 -19.56 58.01 11.17
N THR A 16 -20.54 58.82 11.54
CA THR A 16 -21.98 58.51 11.45
C THR A 16 -22.62 58.80 10.08
N ALA A 17 -21.87 59.31 9.09
CA ALA A 17 -22.45 59.68 7.81
C ALA A 17 -22.90 58.45 7.00
N GLU A 18 -24.21 58.31 6.78
CA GLU A 18 -24.80 57.22 5.98
C GLU A 18 -24.67 57.45 4.47
N PHE A 19 -24.38 58.67 4.04
CA PHE A 19 -24.20 59.02 2.63
C PHE A 19 -22.99 59.94 2.45
N CYS A 20 -22.29 59.79 1.31
CA CYS A 20 -21.17 60.65 0.99
C CYS A 20 -21.64 62.02 0.49
N SER A 21 -21.27 63.08 1.19
CA SER A 21 -21.56 64.47 0.81
C SER A 21 -20.97 64.91 -0.53
N SER A 22 -19.93 64.23 -1.02
CA SER A 22 -19.24 64.60 -2.26
C SER A 22 -19.70 63.80 -3.49
N CYS A 23 -20.08 62.52 -3.35
CA CYS A 23 -20.44 61.67 -4.50
C CYS A 23 -21.80 60.98 -4.39
N GLY A 24 -22.56 61.23 -3.31
CA GLY A 24 -23.89 60.67 -3.09
C GLY A 24 -23.93 59.17 -2.81
N ALA A 25 -22.78 58.48 -2.74
CA ALA A 25 -22.75 57.05 -2.48
C ALA A 25 -23.25 56.74 -1.05
N GLU A 26 -24.18 55.79 -0.95
CA GLU A 26 -24.59 55.23 0.33
C GLU A 26 -23.39 54.55 1.00
N GLN A 27 -23.13 54.97 2.23
CA GLN A 27 -22.16 54.40 3.15
C GLN A 27 -22.93 53.45 4.06
N THR A 28 -23.61 52.46 3.48
CA THR A 28 -24.22 51.38 4.26
C THR A 28 -23.09 50.85 5.12
N GLU A 29 -23.20 51.05 6.43
CA GLU A 29 -22.42 50.28 7.36
C GLU A 29 -22.72 48.85 6.96
N SER A 30 -21.77 48.21 6.28
CA SER A 30 -21.56 46.81 6.55
C SER A 30 -21.38 46.82 8.05
N THR A 31 -22.46 46.57 8.78
CA THR A 31 -22.39 45.84 10.03
C THR A 31 -21.59 44.62 9.62
N VAL A 32 -20.27 44.78 9.67
CA VAL A 32 -19.35 43.74 10.05
C VAL A 32 -19.93 43.38 11.40
N LEU A 33 -20.95 42.51 11.37
CA LEU A 33 -21.29 41.66 12.47
C LEU A 33 -20.01 40.85 12.63
N THR A 34 -19.13 41.46 13.40
CA THR A 34 -18.17 40.85 14.28
C THR A 34 -18.95 39.92 15.22
N GLU A 35 -19.62 38.93 14.65
CA GLU A 35 -19.77 37.61 15.25
C GLU A 35 -18.63 36.72 14.69
N GLN A 36 -17.42 37.29 14.60
CA GLN A 36 -16.29 36.53 15.09
C GLN A 36 -16.14 36.93 16.56
N PRO A 37 -16.21 36.00 17.52
CA PRO A 37 -15.84 36.35 18.88
C PRO A 37 -14.43 36.94 18.84
N ALA A 38 -14.25 37.98 19.64
CA ALA A 38 -13.06 38.79 19.81
C ALA A 38 -11.74 38.07 19.47
N THR A 39 -10.92 38.72 18.63
CA THR A 39 -9.45 38.63 18.66
C THR A 39 -8.84 37.24 18.90
N THR A 40 -9.26 36.23 18.14
CA THR A 40 -8.43 35.02 18.02
C THR A 40 -7.59 35.20 16.77
N VAL A 41 -6.30 35.49 16.95
CA VAL A 41 -5.32 35.35 15.86
C VAL A 41 -5.56 33.96 15.24
N PRO A 42 -5.71 33.85 13.91
CA PRO A 42 -5.91 32.56 13.26
C PRO A 42 -4.83 31.60 13.73
N GLY A 43 -5.23 30.48 14.30
CA GLY A 43 -4.35 29.48 14.86
C GLY A 43 -4.83 28.10 14.47
N LEU A 44 -3.94 27.11 14.59
CA LEU A 44 -4.17 25.73 14.16
C LEU A 44 -5.54 25.19 14.62
N VAL A 45 -5.83 25.31 15.92
CA VAL A 45 -7.04 24.74 16.54
C VAL A 45 -8.30 25.51 16.15
N SER A 46 -8.27 26.85 16.19
CA SER A 46 -9.43 27.68 15.89
C SER A 46 -9.84 27.57 14.43
N ALA A 47 -8.87 27.58 13.52
CA ALA A 47 -9.08 27.38 12.09
C ALA A 47 -9.65 25.99 11.78
N THR A 48 -9.06 24.94 12.38
CA THR A 48 -9.53 23.55 12.19
C THR A 48 -10.96 23.38 12.70
N LYS A 49 -11.29 23.92 13.88
CA LYS A 49 -12.65 23.88 14.43
C LYS A 49 -13.65 24.60 13.50
N LEU A 50 -13.26 25.74 12.94
CA LEU A 50 -14.08 26.50 11.99
C LEU A 50 -14.37 25.68 10.72
N VAL A 51 -13.35 25.04 10.15
CA VAL A 51 -13.45 24.23 8.93
C VAL A 51 -14.29 22.97 9.17
N LEU A 52 -14.08 22.26 10.28
CA LEU A 52 -14.87 21.07 10.67
C LEU A 52 -16.34 21.39 10.95
N LYS A 53 -16.64 22.54 11.60
CA LYS A 53 -18.02 22.98 11.84
C LYS A 53 -18.78 23.17 10.52
N SER A 54 -18.06 23.51 9.46
CA SER A 54 -18.61 23.84 8.14
C SER A 54 -18.20 22.81 7.07
N ALA A 55 -17.88 21.57 7.46
CA ALA A 55 -17.24 20.59 6.58
C ALA A 55 -18.06 20.29 5.30
N PHE A 56 -19.39 20.34 5.37
CA PHE A 56 -20.31 20.07 4.27
C PHE A 56 -20.94 21.35 3.69
N THR A 57 -20.38 22.52 4.00
CA THR A 57 -20.91 23.82 3.57
C THR A 57 -20.00 24.46 2.53
N ILE A 58 -20.53 24.64 1.33
CA ILE A 58 -19.81 25.25 0.18
C ILE A 58 -20.05 26.77 0.12
N LYS A 59 -21.19 27.24 0.64
CA LYS A 59 -21.55 28.66 0.63
C LYS A 59 -20.65 29.47 1.57
N GLY A 60 -20.42 30.74 1.23
CA GLY A 60 -19.54 31.63 1.96
C GLY A 60 -18.11 31.62 1.45
N TYR A 61 -17.24 32.25 2.23
CA TYR A 61 -15.82 32.41 1.95
C TYR A 61 -14.98 32.03 3.17
N LEU A 62 -13.69 31.77 2.96
CA LEU A 62 -12.74 31.44 4.01
C LEU A 62 -11.50 32.32 3.87
N LYS A 63 -11.10 32.99 4.96
CA LYS A 63 -9.91 33.85 4.97
C LYS A 63 -8.65 33.02 4.75
N ARG A 64 -7.63 33.65 4.18
CA ARG A 64 -6.34 33.01 3.86
C ARG A 64 -5.70 32.28 5.04
N ALA A 65 -5.63 32.92 6.20
CA ALA A 65 -4.97 32.35 7.37
C ALA A 65 -5.72 31.12 7.90
N ASP A 66 -7.05 31.17 7.98
CA ASP A 66 -7.86 30.02 8.41
C ASP A 66 -7.72 28.83 7.46
N TYR A 67 -7.58 29.09 6.15
CA TYR A 67 -7.35 28.04 5.16
C TYR A 67 -6.00 27.34 5.38
N TRP A 68 -4.89 28.10 5.43
CA TRP A 68 -3.55 27.52 5.52
C TRP A 68 -3.27 26.83 6.85
N TRP A 69 -3.81 27.35 7.97
CA TRP A 69 -3.74 26.65 9.25
C TRP A 69 -4.51 25.32 9.23
N SER A 70 -5.71 25.30 8.65
CA SER A 70 -6.48 24.05 8.50
C SER A 70 -5.80 23.07 7.56
N TYR A 71 -5.19 23.55 6.47
CA TYR A 71 -4.40 22.74 5.54
C TYR A 71 -3.21 22.10 6.25
N LEU A 72 -2.48 22.87 7.07
CA LEU A 72 -1.37 22.36 7.87
C LEU A 72 -1.84 21.29 8.87
N ALA A 73 -2.95 21.52 9.59
CA ALA A 73 -3.51 20.53 10.51
C ALA A 73 -3.91 19.23 9.80
N ALA A 74 -4.59 19.33 8.67
CA ALA A 74 -4.97 18.18 7.85
C ALA A 74 -3.74 17.45 7.28
N GLY A 75 -2.70 18.20 6.88
CA GLY A 75 -1.42 17.65 6.43
C GLY A 75 -0.73 16.84 7.52
N MET A 76 -0.62 17.38 8.74
CA MET A 76 -0.04 16.68 9.90
C MET A 76 -0.80 15.39 10.24
N LEU A 77 -2.14 15.46 10.26
CA LEU A 77 -2.97 14.27 10.48
C LEU A 77 -2.77 13.24 9.36
N GLY A 78 -2.68 13.71 8.11
CA GLY A 78 -2.40 12.88 6.94
C GLY A 78 -1.04 12.19 7.04
N THR A 79 0.03 12.90 7.43
CA THR A 79 1.37 12.32 7.58
C THR A 79 1.43 11.30 8.72
N ILE A 80 0.82 11.60 9.88
CA ILE A 80 0.76 10.67 11.02
C ILE A 80 0.00 9.41 10.61
N THR A 81 -1.16 9.58 9.98
CA THR A 81 -1.99 8.44 9.54
C THR A 81 -1.27 7.61 8.48
N SER A 82 -0.58 8.25 7.54
CA SER A 82 0.20 7.57 6.50
C SER A 82 1.37 6.78 7.09
N ALA A 83 2.05 7.30 8.11
CA ALA A 83 3.12 6.58 8.81
C ALA A 83 2.57 5.32 9.52
N ILE A 84 1.44 5.44 10.23
CA ILE A 84 0.77 4.31 10.89
C ILE A 84 0.31 3.26 9.87
N VAL A 85 -0.30 3.71 8.77
CA VAL A 85 -0.70 2.83 7.68
C VAL A 85 0.53 2.13 7.13
N TYR A 86 1.62 2.84 6.85
CA TYR A 86 2.86 2.30 6.29
C TYR A 86 3.48 1.20 7.16
N THR A 87 3.49 1.34 8.49
CA THR A 87 4.07 0.33 9.40
C THR A 87 3.11 -0.80 9.77
N SER A 88 1.81 -0.66 9.51
CA SER A 88 0.81 -1.66 9.89
C SER A 88 0.41 -2.59 8.74
N TYR A 89 0.21 -3.87 9.06
CA TYR A 89 -0.36 -4.89 8.16
C TYR A 89 -1.81 -5.26 8.53
N SER A 90 -2.36 -4.71 9.62
CA SER A 90 -3.70 -5.04 10.08
C SER A 90 -4.76 -4.36 9.21
N ARG A 91 -5.67 -5.17 8.64
CA ARG A 91 -6.83 -4.66 7.89
C ARG A 91 -7.71 -3.73 8.73
N LEU A 92 -7.82 -3.98 10.03
CA LEU A 92 -8.59 -3.15 10.96
C LEU A 92 -7.97 -1.74 11.07
N ILE A 93 -6.65 -1.65 11.20
CA ILE A 93 -5.94 -0.37 11.33
C ILE A 93 -6.10 0.49 10.06
N LEU A 94 -6.07 -0.14 8.87
CA LEU A 94 -6.32 0.55 7.60
C LEU A 94 -7.71 1.20 7.54
N TRP A 95 -8.74 0.48 8.01
CA TRP A 95 -10.12 1.00 8.02
C TRP A 95 -10.32 2.10 9.08
N LEU A 96 -9.70 1.97 10.25
CA LEU A 96 -9.71 3.02 11.28
C LEU A 96 -9.02 4.31 10.78
N ALA A 97 -7.89 4.17 10.10
CA ALA A 97 -7.20 5.26 9.44
C ALA A 97 -8.08 5.94 8.37
N ALA A 98 -8.79 5.16 7.56
CA ALA A 98 -9.72 5.70 6.56
C ALA A 98 -10.87 6.50 7.18
N ILE A 99 -11.44 6.00 8.28
CA ILE A 99 -12.50 6.71 9.04
C ILE A 99 -11.96 8.04 9.59
N ALA A 100 -10.76 8.03 10.18
CA ALA A 100 -10.14 9.22 10.76
C ALA A 100 -9.89 10.33 9.72
N LEU A 101 -9.61 9.96 8.46
CA LEU A 101 -9.32 10.91 7.38
C LEU A 101 -10.54 11.34 6.57
N ALA A 102 -11.65 10.61 6.63
CA ALA A 102 -12.82 10.91 5.78
C ALA A 102 -13.40 12.31 6.04
N LEU A 103 -13.63 12.67 7.30
CA LEU A 103 -14.18 13.99 7.65
C LEU A 103 -13.21 15.14 7.33
N PRO A 104 -11.91 15.09 7.70
CA PRO A 104 -10.93 16.09 7.30
C PRO A 104 -10.85 16.29 5.78
N THR A 105 -10.91 15.21 5.00
CA THR A 105 -10.85 15.26 3.54
C THR A 105 -12.02 16.07 2.95
N ILE A 106 -13.25 15.78 3.41
CA ILE A 106 -14.45 16.52 3.00
C ILE A 106 -14.34 18.00 3.43
N ALA A 107 -13.90 18.23 4.66
CA ALA A 107 -13.77 19.58 5.21
C ALA A 107 -12.76 20.42 4.44
N MET A 108 -11.62 19.84 4.02
CA MET A 108 -10.61 20.51 3.21
C MET A 108 -11.07 20.75 1.78
N PHE A 109 -11.83 19.83 1.19
CA PHE A 109 -12.43 20.04 -0.12
C PHE A 109 -13.36 21.27 -0.12
N THR A 110 -14.29 21.36 0.84
CA THR A 110 -15.19 22.52 0.94
C THR A 110 -14.48 23.81 1.37
N ALA A 111 -13.45 23.71 2.22
CA ALA A 111 -12.61 24.86 2.59
C ALA A 111 -11.88 25.44 1.38
N THR A 112 -11.39 24.59 0.47
CA THR A 112 -10.72 25.02 -0.76
C THR A 112 -11.67 25.80 -1.67
N ILE A 113 -12.91 25.33 -1.83
CA ILE A 113 -13.93 26.07 -2.60
C ILE A 113 -14.24 27.42 -1.94
N ARG A 114 -14.45 27.45 -0.62
CA ARG A 114 -14.70 28.71 0.12
C ARG A 114 -13.50 29.67 0.04
N ARG A 115 -12.28 29.15 -0.03
CA ARG A 115 -11.09 29.97 -0.23
C ARG A 115 -11.00 30.54 -1.65
N LEU A 116 -11.39 29.77 -2.67
CA LEU A 116 -11.49 30.28 -4.04
C LEU A 116 -12.57 31.37 -4.16
N HIS A 117 -13.70 31.22 -3.46
CA HIS A 117 -14.72 32.27 -3.36
C HIS A 117 -14.17 33.59 -2.77
N ASP A 118 -13.28 33.51 -1.77
CA ASP A 118 -12.63 34.67 -1.15
C ASP A 118 -11.75 35.47 -2.15
N THR A 119 -11.24 34.81 -3.20
CA THR A 119 -10.48 35.45 -4.29
C THR A 119 -11.34 35.86 -5.48
N GLY A 120 -12.67 35.74 -5.36
CA GLY A 120 -13.64 36.10 -6.40
C GLY A 120 -13.84 35.03 -7.48
N ARG A 121 -13.30 33.82 -7.30
CA ARG A 121 -13.39 32.73 -8.27
C ARG A 121 -14.52 31.76 -7.92
N SER A 122 -15.04 31.05 -8.91
CA SER A 122 -16.03 29.98 -8.68
C SER A 122 -15.34 28.70 -8.21
N GLY A 123 -16.02 27.85 -7.43
CA GLY A 123 -15.47 26.55 -7.01
C GLY A 123 -15.11 25.60 -8.16
N HIS A 124 -15.71 25.77 -9.35
CA HIS A 124 -15.45 24.94 -10.52
C HIS A 124 -14.00 25.02 -11.01
N VAL A 125 -13.30 26.11 -10.72
CA VAL A 125 -11.88 26.22 -11.09
C VAL A 125 -11.00 25.20 -10.35
N TYR A 126 -11.51 24.57 -9.29
CA TYR A 126 -10.84 23.47 -8.60
C TYR A 126 -10.65 22.24 -9.50
N TRP A 127 -11.52 22.04 -10.51
CA TRP A 127 -11.38 20.93 -11.47
C TRP A 127 -10.12 21.02 -12.33
N LEU A 128 -9.46 22.18 -12.39
CA LEU A 128 -8.16 22.30 -13.03
C LEU A 128 -7.12 21.37 -12.38
N THR A 129 -7.28 20.99 -11.12
CA THR A 129 -6.40 20.01 -10.45
C THR A 129 -6.37 18.64 -11.12
N LEU A 130 -7.35 18.31 -11.98
CA LEU A 130 -7.35 17.09 -12.80
C LEU A 130 -6.31 17.14 -13.93
N ILE A 131 -5.82 18.33 -14.30
CA ILE A 131 -4.69 18.48 -15.22
C ILE A 131 -3.40 18.36 -14.39
N PRO A 132 -2.60 17.30 -14.59
CA PRO A 132 -1.41 17.07 -13.78
C PRO A 132 -0.41 18.23 -13.90
N ILE A 133 0.31 18.49 -12.79
CA ILE A 133 1.34 19.52 -12.66
C ILE A 133 0.79 20.95 -12.78
N VAL A 134 0.37 21.38 -13.96
CA VAL A 134 -0.03 22.77 -14.25
C VAL A 134 -1.29 23.17 -13.48
N GLY A 135 -2.26 22.27 -13.41
CA GLY A 135 -3.54 22.50 -12.73
C GLY A 135 -3.39 22.84 -11.25
N PRO A 136 -2.76 21.97 -10.44
CA PRO A 136 -2.46 22.24 -9.03
C PRO A 136 -1.68 23.54 -8.81
N ILE A 137 -0.69 23.85 -9.65
CA ILE A 137 0.12 25.09 -9.53
C ILE A 137 -0.78 26.32 -9.64
N ILE A 138 -1.64 26.39 -10.66
CA ILE A 138 -2.55 27.53 -10.86
C ILE A 138 -3.49 27.70 -9.66
N VAL A 139 -4.07 26.60 -9.18
CA VAL A 139 -5.00 26.63 -8.03
C VAL A 139 -4.27 27.07 -6.76
N ILE A 140 -3.06 26.58 -6.49
CA ILE A 140 -2.25 27.00 -5.33
C ILE A 140 -1.95 28.50 -5.37
N ILE A 141 -1.59 29.05 -6.53
CA ILE A 141 -1.35 30.49 -6.68
C ILE A 141 -2.59 31.28 -6.27
N TRP A 142 -3.78 30.88 -6.75
CA TRP A 142 -5.02 31.53 -6.34
C TRP A 142 -5.34 31.35 -4.85
N LEU A 143 -5.07 30.20 -4.26
CA LEU A 143 -5.27 29.98 -2.82
C LEU A 143 -4.31 30.83 -1.95
N ALA A 144 -3.17 31.25 -2.48
CA ALA A 144 -2.20 32.12 -1.81
C ALA A 144 -2.48 33.63 -1.95
N GLN A 145 -3.23 34.05 -2.98
CA GLN A 145 -3.55 35.46 -3.26
C GLN A 145 -4.25 36.17 -2.10
N PRO A 146 -4.11 37.49 -1.91
CA PRO A 146 -4.90 38.21 -0.91
C PRO A 146 -6.41 38.13 -1.21
N THR A 147 -7.22 38.38 -0.19
CA THR A 147 -8.69 38.47 -0.35
C THR A 147 -9.04 39.52 -1.40
N ASN A 148 -9.88 39.15 -2.36
CA ASN A 148 -10.42 40.10 -3.33
C ASN A 148 -11.69 40.71 -2.72
N PRO A 149 -11.81 42.05 -2.57
CA PRO A 149 -13.00 42.69 -1.99
C PRO A 149 -14.33 42.30 -2.66
N GLU A 150 -14.32 41.91 -3.94
CA GLU A 150 -15.52 41.47 -4.66
C GLU A 150 -15.95 40.04 -4.33
N GLY A 151 -15.01 39.19 -3.88
CA GLY A 151 -15.26 37.79 -3.58
C GLY A 151 -16.25 37.60 -2.44
N PRO A 152 -15.95 38.09 -1.23
CA PRO A 152 -16.88 38.08 -0.11
C PRO A 152 -18.24 38.66 -0.48
N LYS A 153 -18.31 39.80 -1.18
CA LYS A 153 -19.57 40.42 -1.61
C LYS A 153 -20.43 39.50 -2.49
N LYS A 154 -19.78 38.74 -3.39
CA LYS A 154 -20.46 37.83 -4.31
C LYS A 154 -20.95 36.55 -3.62
N PHE A 155 -20.21 36.06 -2.63
CA PHE A 155 -20.44 34.74 -2.02
C PHE A 155 -20.93 34.78 -0.56
N SER A 156 -21.09 35.96 0.04
CA SER A 156 -21.66 36.19 1.38
C SER A 156 -23.18 36.04 1.36
N ASN A 157 -23.67 34.83 1.20
CA ASN A 157 -25.08 34.53 1.45
C ASN A 157 -25.21 33.82 2.80
N HIS A 158 -25.53 34.62 3.81
CA HIS A 158 -25.71 34.23 5.22
C HIS A 158 -27.00 33.41 5.39
N LYS A 159 -26.93 32.11 5.13
CA LYS A 159 -27.83 31.18 5.80
C LYS A 159 -26.96 30.32 6.70
N THR A 160 -27.07 30.53 8.01
CA THR A 160 -26.47 29.69 9.04
C THR A 160 -26.88 28.25 8.74
N THR A 161 -25.97 27.48 8.18
CA THR A 161 -26.29 26.10 7.81
C THR A 161 -26.42 25.30 9.08
N ALA A 162 -27.57 24.63 9.26
CA ALA A 162 -27.77 23.64 10.31
C ALA A 162 -26.56 22.69 10.39
N PRO A 163 -26.20 22.22 11.60
CA PRO A 163 -25.06 21.33 11.78
C PRO A 163 -25.14 20.16 10.80
N TRP A 164 -24.02 19.87 10.15
CA TRP A 164 -23.98 18.90 9.06
C TRP A 164 -24.37 17.49 9.51
N HIS A 165 -24.14 17.14 10.78
CA HIS A 165 -24.45 15.83 11.35
C HIS A 165 -25.96 15.55 11.49
N ASN A 166 -26.81 16.57 11.38
CA ASN A 166 -28.26 16.40 11.41
C ASN A 166 -28.85 15.96 10.06
N LYS A 167 -28.04 15.92 9.00
CA LYS A 167 -28.49 15.54 7.66
C LYS A 167 -28.00 14.13 7.33
N TRP A 168 -28.93 13.22 7.05
CA TRP A 168 -28.62 11.82 6.76
C TRP A 168 -27.64 11.65 5.58
N TRP A 169 -27.75 12.49 4.54
CA TRP A 169 -26.87 12.42 3.38
C TRP A 169 -25.40 12.76 3.72
N SER A 170 -25.13 13.55 4.77
CA SER A 170 -23.76 13.83 5.21
C SER A 170 -23.08 12.55 5.68
N TRP A 171 -23.81 11.68 6.39
CA TRP A 171 -23.32 10.37 6.83
C TRP A 171 -23.13 9.41 5.65
N GLY A 172 -24.05 9.43 4.68
CA GLY A 172 -23.90 8.67 3.43
C GLY A 172 -22.63 9.06 2.67
N LEU A 173 -22.38 10.36 2.49
CA LEU A 173 -21.17 10.86 1.85
C LEU A 173 -19.91 10.51 2.65
N LEU A 174 -19.94 10.62 3.98
CA LEU A 174 -18.83 10.25 4.85
C LEU A 174 -18.47 8.76 4.71
N ALA A 175 -19.47 7.88 4.66
CA ALA A 175 -19.28 6.45 4.46
C ALA A 175 -18.66 6.16 3.08
N ILE A 176 -19.14 6.81 2.01
CA ILE A 176 -18.57 6.68 0.66
C ILE A 176 -17.11 7.11 0.64
N VAL A 177 -16.80 8.29 1.20
CA VAL A 177 -15.41 8.80 1.25
C VAL A 177 -14.51 7.85 2.05
N THR A 178 -15.01 7.30 3.16
CA THR A 178 -14.29 6.28 3.95
C THR A 178 -13.98 5.04 3.10
N LEU A 179 -14.95 4.53 2.33
CA LEU A 179 -14.75 3.37 1.46
C LEU A 179 -13.70 3.65 0.37
N VAL A 180 -13.74 4.83 -0.22
CA VAL A 180 -12.76 5.26 -1.25
C VAL A 180 -11.36 5.35 -0.66
N ILE A 181 -11.19 5.98 0.50
CA ILE A 181 -9.88 6.09 1.17
C ILE A 181 -9.37 4.71 1.57
N GLY A 182 -10.22 3.86 2.15
CA GLY A 182 -9.83 2.49 2.54
C GLY A 182 -9.40 1.64 1.35
N ALA A 183 -10.13 1.70 0.22
CA ALA A 183 -9.75 1.03 -1.01
C ALA A 183 -8.41 1.55 -1.57
N SER A 184 -8.19 2.87 -1.49
CA SER A 184 -6.94 3.52 -1.90
C SER A 184 -5.75 3.07 -1.04
N PHE A 185 -5.92 2.98 0.28
CA PHE A 185 -4.88 2.45 1.16
C PHE A 185 -4.57 0.99 0.89
N ARG A 186 -5.60 0.15 0.64
CA ARG A 186 -5.38 -1.25 0.29
C ARG A 186 -4.61 -1.43 -1.01
N THR A 187 -4.96 -0.66 -2.03
CA THR A 187 -4.29 -0.73 -3.35
C THR A 187 -2.87 -0.19 -3.28
N ALA A 188 -2.65 0.96 -2.64
CA ALA A 188 -1.31 1.50 -2.41
C ALA A 188 -0.43 0.54 -1.60
N LYS A 189 -0.98 -0.11 -0.57
CA LYS A 189 -0.26 -1.12 0.20
C LYS A 189 0.10 -2.37 -0.60
N ALA A 190 -0.81 -2.84 -1.44
CA ALA A 190 -0.52 -3.97 -2.32
C ALA A 190 0.62 -3.62 -3.28
N ALA A 191 0.61 -2.44 -3.89
CA ALA A 191 1.67 -1.97 -4.78
C ALA A 191 3.01 -1.77 -4.04
N ILE A 192 3.00 -1.23 -2.82
CA ILE A 192 4.21 -1.09 -1.99
C ILE A 192 4.76 -2.47 -1.62
N PHE A 193 3.91 -3.42 -1.23
CA PHE A 193 4.35 -4.78 -0.93
C PHE A 193 4.93 -5.47 -2.16
N GLU A 194 4.31 -5.31 -3.32
CA GLU A 194 4.80 -5.84 -4.60
C GLU A 194 6.16 -5.22 -4.98
N TYR A 195 6.30 -3.89 -4.85
CA TYR A 195 7.57 -3.20 -5.08
C TYR A 195 8.64 -3.57 -4.05
N GLN A 196 8.29 -3.71 -2.77
CA GLN A 196 9.24 -4.10 -1.73
C GLN A 196 9.65 -5.56 -1.91
N TYR A 197 8.75 -6.44 -2.33
CA TYR A 197 9.05 -7.81 -2.66
C TYR A 197 9.97 -7.89 -3.87
N SER A 198 9.69 -7.15 -4.94
CA SER A 198 10.55 -7.10 -6.12
C SER A 198 11.90 -6.46 -5.81
N ALA A 199 11.94 -5.38 -5.02
CA ALA A 199 13.19 -4.73 -4.61
C ALA A 199 14.00 -5.58 -3.62
N ALA A 200 13.34 -6.37 -2.76
CA ALA A 200 14.01 -7.33 -1.89
C ALA A 200 14.55 -8.51 -2.72
N LEU A 201 13.83 -8.93 -3.76
CA LEU A 201 14.31 -9.92 -4.73
C LEU A 201 15.52 -9.36 -5.50
N ASP A 202 15.45 -8.13 -6.00
CA ASP A 202 16.56 -7.46 -6.69
C ASP A 202 17.74 -7.19 -5.74
N ALA A 203 17.50 -6.82 -4.49
CA ALA A 203 18.56 -6.62 -3.50
C ALA A 203 19.19 -7.94 -3.07
N ALA A 204 18.39 -9.00 -2.90
CA ALA A 204 18.93 -10.35 -2.73
C ALA A 204 19.77 -10.77 -3.93
N ASN A 205 19.37 -10.38 -5.14
CA ASN A 205 20.12 -10.65 -6.37
C ASN A 205 21.32 -9.68 -6.61
N ASN A 206 21.47 -8.59 -5.84
CA ASN A 206 22.53 -7.57 -6.03
C ASN A 206 23.47 -7.40 -4.81
N ASP A 207 23.19 -7.98 -3.64
CA ASP A 207 24.05 -7.89 -2.43
C ASP A 207 25.28 -8.82 -2.50
N HIS A 208 25.63 -9.34 -3.69
CA HIS A 208 26.88 -10.08 -3.89
C HIS A 208 28.09 -9.20 -4.26
N SER A 209 27.94 -7.87 -4.39
CA SER A 209 29.07 -7.00 -4.72
C SER A 209 29.74 -6.23 -3.56
N ASP A 210 29.14 -6.07 -2.37
CA ASP A 210 29.65 -5.07 -1.40
C ASP A 210 29.80 -5.48 0.09
N GLN A 211 29.53 -6.72 0.52
CA GLN A 211 29.79 -7.16 1.92
C GLN A 211 31.21 -7.71 2.19
N ARG A 212 32.26 -7.18 1.54
CA ARG A 212 33.65 -7.67 1.74
C ARG A 212 34.46 -6.98 2.84
N ALA A 213 33.87 -6.16 3.72
CA ALA A 213 34.68 -5.33 4.63
C ALA A 213 34.28 -5.22 6.11
N ALA A 214 33.20 -5.86 6.61
CA ALA A 214 32.75 -5.56 7.99
C ALA A 214 32.30 -6.77 8.85
N ILE A 215 32.78 -7.98 8.59
CA ILE A 215 32.62 -9.11 9.52
C ILE A 215 33.97 -9.77 9.78
N ALA A 216 34.83 -9.04 10.47
CA ALA A 216 36.04 -9.56 11.08
C ALA A 216 36.15 -9.04 12.51
N SER A 217 35.11 -9.24 13.33
CA SER A 217 35.20 -9.32 14.80
C SER A 217 33.81 -9.28 15.44
N SER A 218 33.31 -10.42 15.89
CA SER A 218 32.78 -10.59 17.26
C SER A 218 32.10 -11.94 17.37
N ASP A 219 32.79 -12.85 18.05
CA ASP A 219 32.24 -14.08 18.60
C ASP A 219 31.08 -13.82 19.57
N THR A 220 30.26 -14.87 19.72
CA THR A 220 29.33 -15.17 20.82
C THR A 220 28.10 -14.27 21.02
N ASN A 221 26.93 -14.77 20.59
CA ASN A 221 25.94 -15.24 21.58
C ASN A 221 24.82 -16.13 21.00
N LYS A 222 24.67 -17.24 21.71
CA LYS A 222 23.59 -18.24 21.75
C LYS A 222 22.19 -17.65 21.58
N SER A 223 21.43 -18.15 20.62
CA SER A 223 19.97 -18.23 20.68
C SER A 223 19.51 -19.55 20.07
N SER A 224 18.56 -20.17 20.76
CA SER A 224 18.08 -21.54 20.62
C SER A 224 17.36 -21.81 19.30
N ASP A 225 17.87 -22.78 18.55
CA ASP A 225 17.11 -23.49 17.52
C ASP A 225 16.01 -24.33 18.18
N SER A 226 14.77 -24.00 17.87
CA SER A 226 13.65 -24.93 17.96
C SER A 226 13.33 -25.40 16.55
N ALA A 227 14.13 -26.34 16.05
CA ALA A 227 13.74 -27.19 14.93
C ALA A 227 12.52 -28.01 15.38
N THR A 228 11.33 -27.60 14.95
CA THR A 228 10.12 -28.40 15.15
C THR A 228 9.96 -29.29 13.93
N GLU A 229 10.55 -30.49 14.00
CA GLU A 229 10.20 -31.59 13.10
C GLU A 229 8.68 -31.82 13.18
N SER A 230 7.96 -31.45 12.14
CA SER A 230 6.54 -31.77 12.00
C SER A 230 6.41 -33.26 11.66
N LYS A 231 6.16 -34.06 12.71
CA LYS A 231 5.82 -35.48 12.56
C LYS A 231 4.49 -35.61 11.81
N ASP A 232 4.57 -36.30 10.68
CA ASP A 232 3.47 -36.65 9.78
C ASP A 232 2.63 -37.76 10.43
N ASP A 233 1.57 -37.39 11.16
CA ASP A 233 0.64 -38.33 11.79
C ASP A 233 -0.38 -38.92 10.77
N GLY A 234 -0.10 -38.82 9.47
CA GLY A 234 -0.87 -39.42 8.37
C GLY A 234 -2.26 -38.80 8.12
N HIS A 235 -2.71 -37.87 8.98
CA HIS A 235 -4.06 -37.28 8.90
C HIS A 235 -4.06 -35.76 8.71
N THR A 236 -2.95 -35.06 9.00
CA THR A 236 -2.85 -33.61 8.81
C THR A 236 -1.43 -33.17 8.48
N ILE A 237 -1.28 -32.24 7.54
CA ILE A 237 -0.04 -31.50 7.27
C ILE A 237 -0.22 -30.05 7.69
N THR A 238 0.82 -29.43 8.26
CA THR A 238 0.82 -28.00 8.61
C THR A 238 1.59 -27.23 7.55
N LEU A 239 0.96 -26.24 6.93
CA LEU A 239 1.52 -25.39 5.86
C LEU A 239 1.11 -23.94 6.14
N ASP A 240 2.07 -23.01 6.25
CA ASP A 240 1.83 -21.57 6.52
C ASP A 240 0.80 -21.34 7.65
N ASP A 241 1.07 -21.92 8.83
CA ASP A 241 0.22 -21.93 10.03
C ASP A 241 -1.19 -22.57 9.88
N SER A 242 -1.49 -23.15 8.72
CA SER A 242 -2.77 -23.80 8.41
C SER A 242 -2.64 -25.32 8.46
N LYS A 243 -3.56 -25.98 9.18
CA LYS A 243 -3.65 -27.45 9.22
C LYS A 243 -4.56 -27.96 8.11
N ILE A 244 -3.99 -28.69 7.15
CA ILE A 244 -4.72 -29.33 6.05
C ILE A 244 -4.89 -30.81 6.38
N LYS A 245 -6.13 -31.30 6.37
CA LYS A 245 -6.41 -32.73 6.53
C LYS A 245 -6.08 -33.50 5.26
N ILE A 246 -5.47 -34.66 5.42
CA ILE A 246 -5.05 -35.54 4.33
C ILE A 246 -5.97 -36.76 4.29
N ALA A 247 -6.51 -37.06 3.11
CA ALA A 247 -7.34 -38.24 2.85
C ALA A 247 -6.50 -39.45 2.43
N ASP A 248 -5.40 -39.22 1.70
CA ASP A 248 -4.49 -40.27 1.25
C ASP A 248 -3.11 -39.67 0.98
N SER A 249 -2.04 -40.47 1.09
CA SER A 249 -0.68 -40.03 0.79
C SER A 249 0.17 -41.15 0.24
N LYS A 250 1.11 -40.82 -0.64
CA LYS A 250 2.11 -41.77 -1.13
C LYS A 250 3.44 -41.10 -1.37
N THR A 251 4.49 -41.68 -0.80
CA THR A 251 5.88 -41.24 -0.98
C THR A 251 6.58 -42.15 -2.00
N TYR A 252 7.27 -41.53 -2.94
CA TYR A 252 8.07 -42.15 -3.98
C TYR A 252 9.52 -41.75 -3.76
N LYS A 253 10.41 -42.76 -3.75
CA LYS A 253 11.85 -42.51 -3.75
C LYS A 253 12.31 -42.23 -5.17
N THR A 254 13.16 -41.24 -5.33
CA THR A 254 13.73 -40.83 -6.61
C THR A 254 15.25 -40.95 -6.59
N THR A 255 15.84 -41.14 -7.76
CA THR A 255 17.30 -41.23 -7.93
C THR A 255 17.83 -40.07 -8.76
N PHE A 256 17.11 -38.94 -8.79
CA PHE A 256 17.51 -37.78 -9.56
C PHE A 256 18.75 -37.14 -8.92
N ASN A 257 19.77 -36.90 -9.74
CA ASN A 257 21.04 -36.34 -9.36
C ASN A 257 21.64 -35.66 -10.59
N ASP A 258 21.69 -34.33 -10.60
CA ASP A 258 22.34 -33.53 -11.63
C ASP A 258 23.58 -32.87 -11.04
N ASN A 259 24.75 -33.22 -11.57
CA ASN A 259 26.05 -32.66 -11.22
C ASN A 259 26.75 -32.00 -12.42
N SER A 260 26.00 -31.64 -13.45
CA SER A 260 26.55 -31.21 -14.74
C SER A 260 26.90 -29.73 -14.83
N TRP A 261 26.68 -28.94 -13.76
CA TRP A 261 26.84 -27.49 -13.79
C TRP A 261 27.70 -27.01 -12.61
N HIS A 262 28.90 -26.50 -12.93
CA HIS A 262 29.85 -25.85 -12.02
C HIS A 262 30.09 -26.60 -10.71
N ASP A 263 30.41 -27.89 -10.84
CA ASP A 263 30.67 -28.84 -9.73
C ASP A 263 29.56 -28.91 -8.66
N SER A 264 28.42 -28.29 -8.94
CA SER A 264 27.26 -28.21 -8.07
C SER A 264 26.38 -29.41 -8.29
N ASN A 265 25.81 -29.94 -7.21
CA ASN A 265 25.03 -31.15 -7.22
C ASN A 265 23.61 -30.86 -6.72
N PHE A 266 22.62 -31.22 -7.54
CA PHE A 266 21.19 -31.12 -7.23
C PHE A 266 20.61 -32.53 -7.18
N LYS A 267 20.08 -32.93 -6.02
CA LYS A 267 19.42 -34.22 -5.83
C LYS A 267 17.98 -34.02 -5.43
N ILE A 268 17.12 -34.88 -5.99
CA ILE A 268 15.76 -35.07 -5.52
C ILE A 268 15.68 -36.54 -5.15
N ASP A 269 15.50 -36.83 -3.88
CA ASP A 269 15.54 -38.17 -3.29
C ASP A 269 14.14 -38.66 -2.88
N ASN A 270 13.23 -37.76 -2.54
CA ASN A 270 11.85 -38.11 -2.18
C ASN A 270 10.83 -37.14 -2.76
N VAL A 271 9.72 -37.72 -3.24
CA VAL A 271 8.51 -36.99 -3.60
C VAL A 271 7.33 -37.59 -2.86
N THR A 272 6.60 -36.78 -2.10
CA THR A 272 5.34 -37.20 -1.47
C THR A 272 4.16 -36.50 -2.12
N ILE A 273 3.16 -37.30 -2.51
CA ILE A 273 1.89 -36.79 -3.00
C ILE A 273 0.86 -36.97 -1.90
N TYR A 274 0.15 -35.89 -1.59
CA TYR A 274 -0.97 -35.87 -0.65
C TYR A 274 -2.27 -35.57 -1.38
N LYS A 275 -3.30 -36.38 -1.14
CA LYS A 275 -4.69 -36.05 -1.46
C LYS A 275 -5.30 -35.36 -0.25
N THR A 276 -5.85 -34.16 -0.44
CA THR A 276 -6.51 -33.44 0.65
C THR A 276 -7.90 -34.03 0.95
N ASP A 277 -8.28 -34.02 2.23
CA ASP A 277 -9.65 -34.33 2.68
C ASP A 277 -10.52 -33.09 2.48
N GLY A 278 -11.21 -33.05 1.34
CA GLY A 278 -11.95 -31.89 0.86
C GLY A 278 -11.10 -30.90 0.05
N SER A 279 -11.73 -29.79 -0.33
CA SER A 279 -11.11 -28.73 -1.14
C SER A 279 -10.79 -27.51 -0.28
N TYR A 280 -9.52 -27.09 -0.28
CA TYR A 280 -9.06 -25.93 0.46
C TYR A 280 -8.89 -24.74 -0.48
N LYS A 281 -8.89 -23.51 0.04
CA LYS A 281 -8.59 -22.31 -0.75
C LYS A 281 -7.59 -21.44 0.02
N GLY A 282 -6.58 -20.95 -0.69
CA GLY A 282 -5.68 -19.93 -0.15
C GLY A 282 -6.42 -18.61 0.13
N ASN A 283 -5.75 -17.71 0.86
CA ASN A 283 -6.31 -16.44 1.34
C ASN A 283 -6.64 -15.41 0.23
N SER A 284 -6.45 -15.76 -1.05
CA SER A 284 -6.70 -14.91 -2.21
C SER A 284 -8.04 -15.23 -2.86
N SER A 285 -8.78 -14.19 -3.27
CA SER A 285 -10.05 -14.32 -4.00
C SER A 285 -9.92 -14.98 -5.38
N LYS A 286 -8.68 -15.08 -5.91
CA LYS A 286 -8.34 -15.78 -7.15
C LYS A 286 -7.64 -17.13 -6.90
N ALA A 287 -7.48 -17.54 -5.64
CA ALA A 287 -6.82 -18.80 -5.31
C ALA A 287 -7.58 -19.96 -5.94
N LYS A 288 -6.85 -20.77 -6.73
CA LYS A 288 -7.38 -22.04 -7.21
C LYS A 288 -7.67 -22.93 -5.99
N PRO A 289 -8.70 -23.80 -6.06
CA PRO A 289 -8.89 -24.81 -5.02
C PRO A 289 -7.62 -25.65 -4.87
N ILE A 290 -7.37 -26.16 -3.68
CA ILE A 290 -6.27 -27.09 -3.39
C ILE A 290 -6.93 -28.43 -3.08
N ASN A 291 -6.72 -29.40 -3.97
CA ASN A 291 -7.27 -30.75 -3.88
C ASN A 291 -6.16 -31.82 -3.76
N GLY A 292 -4.91 -31.43 -3.97
CA GLY A 292 -3.73 -32.25 -3.74
C GLY A 292 -2.51 -31.38 -3.48
N ILE A 293 -1.47 -31.97 -2.91
CA ILE A 293 -0.19 -31.32 -2.60
C ILE A 293 0.92 -32.24 -3.06
N VAL A 294 1.93 -31.69 -3.74
CA VAL A 294 3.18 -32.40 -4.03
C VAL A 294 4.28 -31.79 -3.17
N LYS A 295 4.94 -32.61 -2.37
CA LYS A 295 6.14 -32.25 -1.60
C LYS A 295 7.35 -32.87 -2.27
N VAL A 296 8.30 -32.05 -2.69
CA VAL A 296 9.57 -32.48 -3.30
C VAL A 296 10.68 -32.20 -2.31
N HIS A 297 11.34 -33.24 -1.81
CA HIS A 297 12.55 -33.07 -1.01
C HIS A 297 13.76 -32.93 -1.94
N MET A 298 14.52 -31.85 -1.76
CA MET A 298 15.68 -31.54 -2.58
C MET A 298 16.89 -31.24 -1.71
N SER A 299 18.04 -31.73 -2.16
CA SER A 299 19.36 -31.50 -1.60
C SER A 299 20.23 -30.79 -2.64
N ILE A 300 20.87 -29.70 -2.26
CA ILE A 300 21.71 -28.89 -3.13
C ILE A 300 23.06 -28.75 -2.47
N LYS A 301 24.13 -29.16 -3.17
CA LYS A 301 25.51 -28.89 -2.76
C LYS A 301 26.15 -28.00 -3.81
N ALA A 302 26.49 -26.78 -3.42
CA ALA A 302 27.15 -25.82 -4.28
C ALA A 302 28.62 -26.20 -4.46
N GLY A 303 29.06 -26.38 -5.70
CA GLY A 303 30.47 -26.57 -6.07
C GLY A 303 31.17 -25.27 -6.44
N HIS A 304 30.39 -24.22 -6.67
CA HIS A 304 30.80 -22.84 -6.93
C HIS A 304 29.82 -21.90 -6.22
N ASP A 305 30.16 -20.61 -6.13
CA ASP A 305 29.22 -19.58 -5.71
C ASP A 305 28.12 -19.47 -6.78
N ILE A 306 26.88 -19.76 -6.41
CA ILE A 306 25.71 -19.83 -7.31
C ILE A 306 24.47 -19.24 -6.64
N SER A 307 23.54 -18.74 -7.45
CA SER A 307 22.18 -18.39 -7.06
C SER A 307 21.22 -19.38 -7.71
N THR A 308 20.37 -20.05 -6.95
CA THR A 308 19.42 -21.06 -7.47
C THR A 308 18.03 -20.86 -6.88
N PHE A 309 16.97 -21.17 -7.62
CA PHE A 309 15.59 -20.88 -7.19
C PHE A 309 14.63 -22.07 -7.37
N PRO A 310 14.91 -23.24 -6.78
CA PRO A 310 14.05 -24.41 -6.92
C PRO A 310 12.71 -24.26 -6.19
N ASP A 311 12.67 -23.48 -5.10
CA ASP A 311 11.49 -23.05 -4.36
C ASP A 311 10.64 -21.99 -5.09
N GLN A 312 11.08 -21.54 -6.26
CA GLN A 312 10.31 -20.74 -7.23
C GLN A 312 10.05 -21.50 -8.54
N GLY A 313 10.30 -22.81 -8.53
CA GLY A 313 10.20 -23.66 -9.71
C GLY A 313 8.77 -23.87 -10.21
N THR A 314 8.67 -24.35 -11.45
CA THR A 314 7.42 -24.81 -12.08
C THR A 314 7.35 -26.33 -12.11
N LEU A 315 6.23 -26.89 -11.66
CA LEU A 315 5.95 -28.32 -11.72
C LEU A 315 4.85 -28.62 -12.74
N ASN A 316 5.13 -29.54 -13.65
CA ASN A 316 4.17 -30.14 -14.55
C ASN A 316 3.87 -31.57 -14.11
N THR A 317 2.59 -31.93 -14.06
CA THR A 317 2.14 -33.28 -13.71
C THR A 317 1.77 -34.08 -14.96
N SER A 318 1.90 -35.40 -14.89
CA SER A 318 1.44 -36.34 -15.94
C SER A 318 -0.04 -36.21 -16.33
N ASN A 319 -0.89 -35.67 -15.45
CA ASN A 319 -2.29 -35.38 -15.75
C ASN A 319 -2.53 -33.97 -16.34
N GLY A 320 -1.46 -33.28 -16.78
CA GLY A 320 -1.53 -32.04 -17.55
C GLY A 320 -1.71 -30.77 -16.72
N GLN A 321 -1.48 -30.80 -15.42
CA GLN A 321 -1.49 -29.60 -14.58
C GLN A 321 -0.11 -28.95 -14.59
N GLN A 322 -0.09 -27.63 -14.58
CA GLN A 322 1.10 -26.83 -14.35
C GLN A 322 0.84 -25.92 -13.16
N VAL A 323 1.73 -25.97 -12.18
CA VAL A 323 1.65 -25.24 -10.92
C VAL A 323 3.03 -24.71 -10.55
N GLU A 324 3.08 -23.63 -9.78
CA GLU A 324 4.30 -23.04 -9.25
C GLU A 324 4.50 -23.46 -7.80
N ALA A 325 5.73 -23.43 -7.33
CA ALA A 325 6.06 -23.69 -5.94
C ALA A 325 5.41 -22.64 -5.03
N ASP A 326 4.90 -23.08 -3.88
CA ASP A 326 4.39 -22.20 -2.84
C ASP A 326 5.53 -21.79 -1.92
N LEU A 327 6.02 -20.55 -2.09
CA LEU A 327 7.14 -20.03 -1.30
C LEU A 327 6.84 -19.99 0.21
N SER A 328 5.59 -19.67 0.60
CA SER A 328 5.21 -19.57 2.01
C SER A 328 5.29 -20.90 2.76
N SER A 329 5.03 -22.00 2.06
CA SER A 329 5.01 -23.34 2.65
C SER A 329 6.32 -24.09 2.47
N SER A 330 7.20 -23.64 1.57
CA SER A 330 8.46 -24.31 1.22
C SER A 330 9.61 -23.90 2.13
N ASP A 331 10.55 -24.82 2.34
CA ASP A 331 11.81 -24.54 3.01
C ASP A 331 12.66 -23.60 2.12
N SER A 332 13.47 -22.75 2.75
CA SER A 332 14.34 -21.78 2.06
C SER A 332 15.55 -22.47 1.40
N LEU A 333 15.29 -23.11 0.27
CA LEU A 333 16.29 -23.78 -0.56
C LEU A 333 16.93 -22.86 -1.59
N GLY A 334 16.22 -21.81 -2.01
CA GLY A 334 16.72 -20.87 -3.01
C GLY A 334 17.67 -19.79 -2.47
N GLY A 335 18.01 -18.88 -3.37
CA GLY A 335 18.94 -17.77 -3.14
C GLY A 335 20.39 -18.17 -3.37
N ASP A 336 21.30 -17.45 -2.73
CA ASP A 336 22.74 -17.62 -2.92
C ASP A 336 23.30 -18.74 -2.06
N LEU A 337 24.14 -19.56 -2.67
CA LEU A 337 24.93 -20.59 -2.02
C LEU A 337 26.39 -20.39 -2.38
N ASN A 338 27.20 -20.12 -1.35
CA ASN A 338 28.64 -20.13 -1.48
C ASN A 338 29.16 -21.55 -1.76
N THR A 339 30.31 -21.61 -2.40
CA THR A 339 31.05 -22.84 -2.68
C THR A 339 31.18 -23.71 -1.43
N GLY A 340 30.79 -24.98 -1.55
CA GLY A 340 30.79 -25.97 -0.47
C GLY A 340 29.55 -25.98 0.42
N ALA A 341 28.68 -24.96 0.33
CA ALA A 341 27.43 -24.92 1.08
C ALA A 341 26.50 -26.08 0.66
N THR A 342 25.76 -26.62 1.62
CA THR A 342 24.73 -27.62 1.38
C THR A 342 23.42 -27.14 1.99
N LYS A 343 22.34 -27.19 1.21
CA LYS A 343 20.98 -26.94 1.67
C LYS A 343 20.10 -28.15 1.36
N ASP A 344 19.24 -28.51 2.30
CA ASP A 344 18.29 -29.61 2.21
C ASP A 344 16.93 -29.12 2.70
N GLY A 345 15.85 -29.52 2.02
CA GLY A 345 14.52 -29.01 2.34
C GLY A 345 13.42 -29.51 1.43
N ASN A 346 12.20 -29.09 1.73
CA ASN A 346 10.98 -29.48 1.07
C ASN A 346 10.39 -28.31 0.27
N ILE A 347 10.01 -28.59 -0.97
CA ILE A 347 9.31 -27.65 -1.85
C ILE A 347 7.89 -28.15 -2.05
N TYR A 348 6.90 -27.28 -1.82
CA TYR A 348 5.49 -27.64 -1.89
C TYR A 348 4.82 -27.04 -3.12
N PHE A 349 4.00 -27.84 -3.79
CA PHE A 349 3.21 -27.45 -4.94
C PHE A 349 1.74 -27.80 -4.71
N PHE A 350 0.84 -26.84 -4.91
CA PHE A 350 -0.60 -27.05 -4.70
C PHE A 350 -1.32 -27.40 -6.00
N LEU A 351 -1.96 -28.57 -6.02
CA LEU A 351 -2.68 -29.09 -7.17
C LEU A 351 -4.17 -28.73 -7.12
N PRO A 352 -4.72 -28.09 -8.16
CA PRO A 352 -6.14 -27.82 -8.26
C PRO A 352 -7.02 -29.06 -8.36
N LYS A 353 -6.48 -30.16 -8.90
CA LYS A 353 -7.21 -31.41 -9.11
C LYS A 353 -6.30 -32.59 -8.78
N LEU A 354 -6.81 -33.51 -7.98
CA LEU A 354 -6.21 -34.80 -7.72
C LEU A 354 -7.32 -35.70 -7.18
N ASP A 355 -7.62 -36.80 -7.86
CA ASP A 355 -8.67 -37.73 -7.41
C ASP A 355 -8.04 -38.84 -6.55
N LYS A 356 -6.93 -39.42 -7.00
CA LYS A 356 -6.11 -40.38 -6.26
C LYS A 356 -4.63 -40.05 -6.36
N VAL A 357 -3.86 -40.40 -5.33
CA VAL A 357 -2.40 -40.22 -5.32
C VAL A 357 -1.68 -41.06 -6.38
N SER A 358 -2.34 -42.10 -6.90
CA SER A 358 -1.85 -42.96 -7.99
C SER A 358 -2.07 -42.38 -9.39
N ASP A 359 -2.84 -41.29 -9.53
CA ASP A 359 -3.14 -40.70 -10.85
C ASP A 359 -1.93 -39.99 -11.46
N LEU A 360 -0.95 -39.65 -10.64
CA LEU A 360 0.30 -39.06 -11.07
C LEU A 360 1.35 -40.16 -11.25
N THR A 361 1.79 -40.35 -12.50
CA THR A 361 2.81 -41.34 -12.89
C THR A 361 4.19 -40.71 -13.12
N SER A 362 4.22 -39.42 -13.41
CA SER A 362 5.44 -38.62 -13.51
C SER A 362 5.19 -37.16 -13.16
N LEU A 363 6.28 -36.50 -12.79
CA LEU A 363 6.39 -35.06 -12.54
C LEU A 363 7.57 -34.51 -13.33
N ARG A 364 7.46 -33.29 -13.83
CA ARG A 364 8.56 -32.54 -14.44
C ARG A 364 8.72 -31.22 -13.68
N LEU A 365 9.84 -31.06 -13.00
CA LEU A 365 10.19 -29.87 -12.23
C LEU A 365 11.22 -29.05 -13.00
N LYS A 366 10.95 -27.77 -13.18
CA LYS A 366 11.87 -26.80 -13.79
C LYS A 366 12.19 -25.68 -12.83
N TRP A 367 13.47 -25.30 -12.75
CA TRP A 367 13.93 -24.15 -11.98
C TRP A 367 15.18 -23.56 -12.61
N ASP A 368 15.49 -22.32 -12.26
CA ASP A 368 16.62 -21.60 -12.79
C ASP A 368 17.71 -21.42 -11.73
N ALA A 369 18.96 -21.37 -12.21
CA ALA A 369 20.13 -21.00 -11.45
C ALA A 369 21.08 -20.17 -12.30
N HIS A 370 21.88 -19.32 -11.66
CA HIS A 370 22.93 -18.54 -12.30
C HIS A 370 24.12 -18.32 -11.37
N TYR A 371 25.21 -17.77 -11.89
CA TYR A 371 26.31 -17.21 -11.09
C TYR A 371 26.81 -15.93 -11.74
N ASP A 372 27.40 -15.07 -10.93
CA ASP A 372 27.96 -13.81 -11.40
C ASP A 372 29.29 -14.03 -12.14
N THR A 373 29.39 -13.42 -13.31
CA THR A 373 30.61 -13.41 -14.12
C THR A 373 30.74 -12.09 -14.88
N ASN A 374 31.96 -11.58 -14.96
CA ASN A 374 32.29 -10.40 -15.76
C ASN A 374 32.53 -10.75 -17.23
N ASN A 375 32.49 -12.04 -17.59
CA ASN A 375 32.62 -12.49 -18.96
C ASN A 375 31.26 -12.47 -19.65
N TYR A 376 31.00 -11.42 -20.44
CA TYR A 376 29.76 -11.27 -21.21
C TYR A 376 29.56 -12.37 -22.27
N GLU A 377 30.59 -13.16 -22.59
CA GLU A 377 30.51 -14.30 -23.52
C GLU A 377 30.30 -15.65 -22.80
N ASP A 378 30.13 -15.65 -21.48
CA ASP A 378 29.87 -16.88 -20.71
C ASP A 378 28.40 -17.30 -20.80
N ASP A 379 28.07 -18.00 -21.87
CA ASP A 379 26.73 -18.57 -22.10
C ASP A 379 26.33 -19.63 -21.06
N ASN A 380 27.26 -20.11 -20.22
CA ASN A 380 27.00 -21.09 -19.17
C ASN A 380 26.73 -20.44 -17.80
N SER A 381 26.73 -19.09 -17.73
CA SER A 381 26.39 -18.28 -16.55
C SER A 381 24.99 -18.52 -16.00
N HIS A 382 24.10 -19.04 -16.84
CA HIS A 382 22.70 -19.34 -16.50
C HIS A 382 22.37 -20.78 -16.87
N LYS A 383 21.59 -21.47 -16.03
CA LYS A 383 21.08 -22.81 -16.31
C LYS A 383 19.64 -22.96 -15.85
N THR A 384 18.78 -23.38 -16.77
CA THR A 384 17.48 -23.94 -16.43
C THR A 384 17.62 -25.45 -16.24
N PHE A 385 17.37 -25.92 -15.03
CA PHE A 385 17.25 -27.34 -14.74
C PHE A 385 15.87 -27.87 -15.14
N ASP A 386 15.83 -29.13 -15.57
CA ASP A 386 14.63 -29.80 -16.05
C ASP A 386 14.63 -31.26 -15.60
N ALA A 387 14.09 -31.49 -14.40
CA ALA A 387 14.07 -32.78 -13.75
C ALA A 387 12.75 -33.52 -14.05
N THR A 388 12.83 -34.63 -14.77
CA THR A 388 11.69 -35.54 -14.94
C THR A 388 11.78 -36.70 -13.94
N LEU A 389 10.81 -36.77 -13.04
CA LEU A 389 10.71 -37.75 -11.96
C LEU A 389 9.61 -38.76 -12.29
N ASN A 390 9.99 -40.04 -12.40
CA ASN A 390 9.04 -41.13 -12.59
C ASN A 390 8.54 -41.64 -11.22
N LEU A 391 7.23 -41.66 -11.03
CA LEU A 391 6.58 -42.08 -9.80
C LEU A 391 6.15 -43.54 -9.92
N LYS A 392 7.09 -44.46 -9.69
CA LYS A 392 6.87 -45.91 -9.76
C LYS A 392 6.85 -46.54 -8.38
#